data_AF-A0AAP0E8Q6-F1
#
_entry.id   AF-A0AAP0E8Q6-F1
#
_cell.length_a   1.000
_cell.length_b   1.000
_cell.length_c   1.000
_cell.angle_alpha   90.00
_cell.angle_beta   90.00
_cell.angle_gamma   90.00
#
_symmetry.space_group_name_H-M   'P 1'
#
loop_
_entity.id
_entity.type
_entity.pdbx_description
1 polymer ?
#
loop_
_entity_poly.entity_id
_entity_poly.type
_entity_poly.pdbx_seq_one_letter_code
_entity_poly.pdbx_strand_id
1 'polypeptide(L)' 'MARSRETTACHVETLASVIGCEVAAKKGIIYENTRTMNGFTAKLTANKTNALLRLCM' A
#
# COMPACT_ATOMS: atom_id res chain seq x y z
N MET A 1 14.82 12.88 10.71
CA MET A 1 14.50 12.19 9.43
C MET A 1 13.92 10.76 9.63
N ALA A 2 13.25 10.48 10.77
CA ALA A 2 12.74 9.13 11.07
C ALA A 2 11.34 8.82 10.50
N ARG A 3 10.52 9.84 10.26
CA ARG A 3 9.09 9.69 9.92
C ARG A 3 8.81 9.01 8.58
N SER A 4 9.74 9.10 7.61
CA SER A 4 9.54 8.60 6.25
C SER A 4 9.64 7.08 6.12
N ARG A 5 10.46 6.42 6.96
CA ARG A 5 10.62 4.95 6.92
C ARG A 5 9.42 4.23 7.53
N GLU A 6 8.83 4.81 8.58
CA GLU A 6 7.63 4.28 9.23
C GLU A 6 6.41 4.36 8.31
N THR A 7 6.27 5.45 7.53
CA THR A 7 5.20 5.57 6.54
C THR A 7 5.31 4.53 5.42
N THR A 8 6.52 4.27 4.93
CA THR A 8 6.73 3.25 3.89
C THR A 8 6.42 1.84 4.40
N ALA A 9 6.79 1.52 5.65
CA ALA A 9 6.43 0.25 6.27
C ALA A 9 4.90 0.10 6.39
N CYS A 10 4.22 1.15 6.85
CA CYS A 10 2.77 1.18 6.98
C CYS A 10 2.04 1.02 5.64
N HIS A 11 2.55 1.64 4.56
CA HIS A 11 1.99 1.48 3.21
C HIS A 11 2.09 0.02 2.72
N VAL A 12 3.25 -0.60 2.91
CA VAL A 12 3.49 -2.00 2.53
C VAL A 12 2.60 -2.94 3.34
N GLU A 13 2.51 -2.74 4.65
CA GLU A 13 1.65 -3.54 5.53
C GLU A 13 0.19 -3.44 5.12
N THR A 14 -0.31 -2.22 4.87
CA THR A 14 -1.70 -1.98 4.43
C THR A 14 -2.00 -2.74 3.14
N LEU A 15 -1.12 -2.64 2.14
CA LEU A 15 -1.30 -3.35 0.88
C LEU A 15 -1.13 -4.86 1.04
N ALA A 16 -0.24 -5.31 1.93
CA ALA A 16 -0.05 -6.72 2.25
C ALA A 16 -1.28 -7.33 2.92
N SER A 17 -1.99 -6.60 3.78
CA SER A 17 -3.26 -7.05 4.37
C SER A 17 -4.34 -7.32 3.32
N VAL A 18 -4.32 -6.59 2.20
CA VAL A 18 -5.25 -6.81 1.08
C VAL A 18 -4.77 -7.93 0.15
N ILE A 19 -3.48 -7.96 -0.16
CA ILE A 19 -2.92 -8.90 -1.13
C ILE A 19 -2.67 -10.28 -0.51
N GLY A 20 -2.48 -10.35 0.81
CA GLY A 20 -2.08 -11.55 1.57
C GLY A 20 -0.60 -11.88 1.45
N CYS A 21 0.22 -11.00 0.86
CA CYS A 21 1.66 -11.26 0.63
C CYS A 21 2.45 -9.95 0.58
N GLU A 22 3.40 -9.80 1.52
CA GLU A 22 4.24 -8.62 1.65
C GLU A 22 5.15 -8.39 0.43
N VAL A 23 5.71 -9.47 -0.13
CA VAL A 23 6.57 -9.37 -1.33
C VAL A 23 5.80 -8.86 -2.54
N ALA A 24 4.56 -9.32 -2.70
CA ALA A 24 3.68 -8.87 -3.76
C ALA A 24 3.21 -7.42 -3.52
N ALA A 25 3.00 -7.02 -2.27
CA ALA A 25 2.71 -5.63 -1.90
C ALA A 25 3.87 -4.70 -2.28
N LYS A 26 5.11 -5.02 -1.88
CA LYS A 26 6.30 -4.23 -2.24
C LYS A 26 6.47 -4.06 -3.75
N LYS A 27 6.22 -5.11 -4.53
CA LYS A 27 6.27 -5.06 -6.01
C LYS A 27 5.08 -4.32 -6.64
N GLY A 28 3.95 -4.26 -5.93
CA GLY A 28 2.72 -3.62 -6.41
C GLY A 28 2.74 -2.10 -6.25
N ILE A 29 3.45 -1.57 -5.26
CA ILE A 29 3.60 -0.12 -5.06
C ILE A 29 4.41 0.48 -6.22
N ILE A 30 3.78 1.37 -6.97
CA ILE A 30 4.38 2.11 -8.09
C ILE A 30 5.02 3.39 -7.56
N TYR A 31 4.38 4.03 -6.58
CA TYR A 31 4.80 5.32 -6.07
C TYR A 31 4.35 5.53 -4.62
N GLU A 32 5.21 6.14 -3.82
CA GLU A 32 4.88 6.57 -2.46
C GLU A 32 4.84 8.10 -2.41
N ASN A 33 3.70 8.65 -1.99
CA ASN A 33 3.60 10.03 -1.60
C ASN A 33 3.78 10.12 -0.09
N THR A 34 4.84 10.80 0.34
CA THR A 34 5.14 11.04 1.77
C THR A 34 5.43 12.51 2.06
N ARG A 35 5.37 13.37 1.04
CA ARG A 35 5.71 14.81 1.16
C ARG A 35 4.48 15.69 1.28
N THR A 36 3.46 15.47 0.46
CA THR A 36 2.26 16.32 0.40
C THR A 36 1.00 15.60 0.88
N MET A 37 0.98 14.28 0.74
CA MET A 37 -0.01 13.38 1.35
C MET A 37 0.74 12.18 1.91
N ASN A 38 0.16 11.50 2.89
CA ASN A 38 0.63 10.18 3.33
C ASN A 38 -0.19 9.13 2.59
N GLY A 39 0.34 8.62 1.48
CA GLY A 39 -0.36 7.62 0.67
C GLY A 39 0.53 6.99 -0.38
N PHE A 40 -0.02 6.02 -1.11
CA PHE A 40 0.72 5.31 -2.14
C PHE A 40 -0.17 4.94 -3.32
N THR A 41 0.44 4.76 -4.48
CA THR A 41 -0.20 4.25 -5.70
C THR A 41 0.29 2.83 -5.92
N ALA A 42 -0.62 1.87 -6.09
CA ALA A 42 -0.27 0.47 -6.34
C ALA A 42 -1.04 -0.10 -7.53
N LYS A 43 -0.39 -0.99 -8.29
CA LYS A 43 -1.04 -1.78 -9.34
C LYS A 43 -1.63 -3.04 -8.71
N LEU A 44 -2.93 -3.23 -8.91
CA LEU A 44 -3.65 -4.43 -8.48
C LEU A 44 -4.20 -5.19 -9.69
N THR A 45 -4.30 -6.52 -9.54
CA THR A 45 -5.13 -7.33 -10.44
C THR A 45 -6.60 -7.11 -10.11
N ALA A 46 -7.47 -7.12 -11.14
CA ALA A 46 -8.89 -6.75 -10.99
C ALA A 46 -9.60 -7.44 -9.81
N ASN A 47 -9.32 -8.72 -9.58
CA ASN A 47 -9.91 -9.50 -8.49
C ASN A 47 -9.50 -9.03 -7.09
N LYS A 48 -8.38 -8.30 -6.94
CA LYS A 48 -7.88 -7.79 -5.66
C LYS A 48 -8.34 -6.36 -5.35
N THR A 49 -8.90 -5.65 -6.34
CA THR A 49 -9.44 -4.29 -6.16
C THR A 49 -10.62 -4.27 -5.19
N ASN A 50 -11.49 -5.29 -5.24
CA ASN A 50 -12.63 -5.41 -4.33
C ASN A 50 -12.24 -5.59 -2.87
N ALA A 51 -11.10 -6.23 -2.60
CA ALA A 51 -10.62 -6.41 -1.22
C ALA A 51 -10.13 -5.08 -0.62
N LEU A 52 -9.57 -4.19 -1.46
CA LEU A 52 -9.11 -2.87 -1.00
C LEU A 52 -10.29 -1.92 -0.69
N LEU A 53 -11.37 -2.01 -1.47
CA LEU A 53 -12.59 -1.21 -1.23
C LEU A 53 -13.29 -1.54 0.10
N ARG A 54 -13.09 -2.75 0.65
CA ARG A 54 -13.66 -3.16 1.94
C ARG A 54 -12.96 -2.56 3.15
N LEU A 55 -11.76 -1.99 2.99
CA LEU A 55 -11.06 -1.27 4.07
C LEU A 55 -11.58 0.16 4.26
N CYS A 56 -12.39 0.67 3.33
CA CYS A 56 -12.96 2.02 3.37
C CYS A 56 -14.41 2.07 3.86
N MET A 57 -14.99 0.94 4.31
CA MET A 57 -16.33 0.87 4.92
C MET A 57 -16.22 0.55 6.40
#